data_AF-A0A9W4LFM1-F1
#
_entry.id   AF-A0A9W4LFM1-F1
#
_cell.length_a   1.000
_cell.length_b   1.000
_cell.length_c   1.000
_cell.angle_alpha   90.00
_cell.angle_beta   90.00
_cell.angle_gamma   90.00
#
_symmetry.space_group_name_H-M   'P 1'
#
loop_
_entity.id
_entity.type
_entity.pdbx_description
1 polymer ?
#
loop_
_entity_poly.entity_id
_entity_poly.type
_entity_poly.pdbx_seq_one_letter_code
_entity_poly.pdbx_strand_id
1 'polypeptide(L)'
;MWGKAAIGAAGAGLLFVAMHNPAAAQEAVAGIRMCAEKTDDEARLACFDTLAEAWAKSDSPSEKTANTTEISKPADPLVYRVSDPDDMYVAPRKYIGKPVELRRMSCFHADVKEYRCISNGDLPLVVFTADITPASEKAAIEADCGEVKKVSSSICRKTLRFVPGHIDEDMMSGNNKRAIVLARTVEIVPAPPPQKKRRR
;
A
#
# COMPACT_ATOMS: atom_id res chain seq x y z
N MET A 1 30.82 -25.02 15.59
CA MET A 1 29.45 -25.58 15.53
C MET A 1 28.48 -24.44 15.78
N TRP A 2 27.85 -23.91 14.72
CA TRP A 2 26.88 -22.83 14.79
C TRP A 2 25.47 -23.42 14.58
N GLY A 3 24.60 -23.27 15.57
CA GLY A 3 23.18 -23.65 15.49
C GLY A 3 22.33 -22.47 15.04
N LYS A 4 21.59 -22.65 13.95
CA LYS A 4 20.61 -21.71 13.40
C LYS A 4 19.37 -21.66 14.29
N ALA A 5 18.96 -20.47 14.73
CA ALA A 5 17.63 -20.23 15.28
C ALA A 5 16.73 -19.66 14.17
N ALA A 6 15.68 -20.38 13.81
CA ALA A 6 14.62 -19.91 12.93
C ALA A 6 13.54 -19.23 13.78
N ILE A 7 13.35 -17.92 13.62
CA ILE A 7 12.22 -17.20 14.20
C ILE A 7 11.09 -17.27 13.16
N GLY A 8 10.14 -18.17 13.41
CA GLY A 8 8.94 -18.36 12.59
C GLY A 8 7.94 -17.24 12.83
N ALA A 9 7.51 -16.61 11.74
CA ALA A 9 6.49 -15.57 11.71
C ALA A 9 5.10 -16.15 12.00
N ALA A 10 4.55 -15.86 13.18
CA ALA A 10 3.16 -16.16 13.55
C ALA A 10 2.36 -14.87 13.83
N GLY A 11 2.61 -13.79 13.07
CA GLY A 11 2.01 -12.47 13.32
C GLY A 11 0.87 -12.05 12.38
N ALA A 12 0.58 -12.79 11.31
CA ALA A 12 -0.25 -12.28 10.21
C ALA A 12 -1.68 -12.86 10.11
N GLY A 13 -2.03 -13.88 10.90
CA GLY A 13 -3.34 -14.55 10.80
C GLY A 13 -4.51 -13.86 11.52
N LEU A 14 -4.22 -12.98 12.49
CA LEU A 14 -5.24 -12.44 13.42
C LEU A 14 -6.21 -11.42 12.81
N LEU A 15 -5.98 -10.94 11.58
CA LEU A 15 -6.77 -9.85 10.99
C LEU A 15 -7.86 -10.30 9.99
N PHE A 16 -7.91 -11.58 9.58
CA PHE A 16 -8.86 -12.03 8.55
C PHE A 16 -10.11 -12.76 9.06
N VAL A 17 -10.09 -13.33 10.27
CA VAL A 17 -11.23 -14.12 10.80
C VAL A 17 -12.37 -13.24 11.36
N ALA A 18 -12.08 -11.99 11.72
CA ALA A 18 -13.05 -11.09 12.38
C ALA A 18 -14.19 -10.58 11.48
N MET A 19 -14.21 -10.88 10.17
CA MET A 19 -15.22 -10.34 9.25
C MET A 19 -16.48 -11.21 9.06
N HIS A 20 -16.51 -12.46 9.51
CA HIS A 20 -17.63 -13.38 9.21
C HIS A 20 -18.37 -13.99 10.42
N ASN A 21 -17.90 -13.81 11.66
CA ASN A 21 -18.67 -14.23 12.84
C ASN A 21 -18.31 -13.39 14.09
N PRO A 22 -19.09 -12.36 14.44
CA PRO A 22 -18.77 -11.47 15.56
C PRO A 22 -18.79 -12.17 16.93
N ALA A 23 -19.49 -13.30 17.06
CA ALA A 23 -19.52 -14.08 18.30
C ALA A 23 -18.17 -14.77 18.58
N ALA A 24 -17.54 -15.37 17.57
CA ALA A 24 -16.24 -16.01 17.69
C ALA A 24 -15.11 -15.00 18.01
N ALA A 25 -15.23 -13.78 17.49
CA ALA A 25 -14.29 -12.70 17.79
C ALA A 25 -14.40 -12.23 19.26
N GLN A 26 -15.60 -12.22 19.85
CA GLN A 26 -15.80 -11.84 21.24
C GLN A 26 -15.24 -12.87 22.23
N GLU A 27 -15.38 -14.17 21.94
CA GLU A 27 -14.82 -15.25 22.77
C GLU A 27 -13.28 -15.26 22.72
N ALA A 28 -12.69 -14.98 21.55
CA ALA A 28 -11.23 -14.89 21.41
C ALA A 28 -10.64 -13.74 22.24
N VAL A 29 -11.29 -12.57 22.24
CA VAL A 29 -10.83 -11.40 23.02
C VAL A 29 -10.97 -11.65 24.52
N ALA A 30 -12.04 -12.33 24.96
CA ALA A 30 -12.22 -12.69 26.37
C ALA A 30 -11.12 -13.65 26.86
N GLY A 31 -10.77 -14.67 26.07
CA GLY A 31 -9.72 -15.62 26.41
C GLY A 31 -8.33 -14.98 26.55
N ILE A 32 -7.97 -14.08 25.62
CA ILE A 32 -6.71 -13.32 25.68
C ILE A 32 -6.64 -12.49 26.97
N ARG A 33 -7.73 -11.80 27.34
CA ARG A 33 -7.78 -10.97 28.54
C ARG A 33 -7.59 -11.78 29.82
N MET A 34 -8.22 -12.96 29.90
CA MET A 34 -8.07 -13.85 31.07
C MET A 34 -6.64 -14.36 31.25
N CYS A 35 -5.92 -14.65 30.16
CA CYS A 35 -4.50 -15.02 30.26
C CYS A 35 -3.63 -13.82 30.66
N ALA A 36 -3.92 -12.63 30.15
CA ALA A 36 -3.17 -11.41 30.46
C ALA A 36 -3.28 -10.97 31.94
N GLU A 37 -4.41 -11.27 32.60
CA GLU A 37 -4.66 -10.93 34.01
C GLU A 37 -3.92 -11.85 35.00
N LYS A 38 -3.25 -12.92 34.54
CA LYS A 38 -2.42 -13.79 35.40
C LYS A 38 -1.12 -13.08 35.78
N THR A 39 -0.86 -12.99 37.08
CA THR A 39 0.35 -12.35 37.65
C THR A 39 1.57 -13.27 37.66
N ASP A 40 1.38 -14.58 37.57
CA ASP A 40 2.45 -15.56 37.47
C ASP A 40 2.80 -15.79 35.99
N ASP A 41 4.08 -15.62 35.65
CA ASP A 41 4.56 -15.66 34.26
C ASP A 41 4.47 -17.05 33.64
N GLU A 42 4.71 -18.10 34.42
CA GLU A 42 4.65 -19.49 33.96
C GLU A 42 3.20 -19.91 33.68
N ALA A 43 2.27 -19.56 34.58
CA ALA A 43 0.84 -19.76 34.40
C ALA A 43 0.25 -18.92 33.27
N ARG A 44 0.80 -17.73 33.03
CA ARG A 44 0.40 -16.85 31.92
C ARG A 44 0.81 -17.43 30.57
N LEU A 45 2.05 -17.90 30.44
CA LEU A 45 2.54 -18.54 29.22
C LEU A 45 1.76 -19.82 28.90
N ALA A 46 1.59 -20.71 29.89
CA ALA A 46 0.81 -21.94 29.72
C ALA A 46 -0.65 -21.68 29.31
N CYS A 47 -1.24 -20.56 29.77
CA CYS A 47 -2.58 -20.14 29.35
C CYS A 47 -2.63 -19.77 27.87
N PHE A 48 -1.65 -19.00 27.39
CA PHE A 48 -1.57 -18.64 25.96
C PHE A 48 -1.29 -19.85 25.07
N ASP A 49 -0.45 -20.79 25.50
CA ASP A 49 -0.17 -22.02 24.75
C ASP A 49 -1.44 -22.87 24.59
N THR A 50 -2.22 -23.01 25.68
CA THR A 50 -3.50 -23.74 25.64
C THR A 50 -4.51 -23.08 24.69
N LEU A 51 -4.58 -21.74 24.70
CA LEU A 51 -5.46 -20.98 23.80
C LEU A 51 -5.05 -21.16 22.33
N ALA A 52 -3.74 -21.11 22.05
CA ALA A 52 -3.19 -21.29 20.71
C ALA A 52 -3.45 -22.72 20.18
N GLU A 53 -3.31 -23.75 21.02
CA GLU A 53 -3.64 -25.12 20.65
C GLU A 53 -5.13 -25.30 20.36
N ALA A 54 -6.01 -24.68 21.14
CA ALA A 54 -7.46 -24.75 20.92
C ALA A 54 -7.84 -24.16 19.56
N TRP A 55 -7.22 -23.03 19.17
CA TRP A 55 -7.43 -22.42 17.86
C TRP A 55 -6.82 -23.22 16.71
N ALA A 56 -5.64 -23.80 16.91
CA ALA A 56 -5.04 -24.69 15.92
C ALA A 56 -5.91 -25.94 15.67
N LYS A 57 -6.60 -26.44 16.70
CA LYS A 57 -7.52 -27.58 16.61
C LYS A 57 -8.88 -27.19 16.01
N SER A 58 -9.31 -25.94 16.11
CA SER A 58 -10.48 -25.46 15.36
C SER A 58 -10.21 -25.24 13.87
N ASP A 59 -8.93 -25.12 13.48
CA ASP A 59 -8.49 -24.80 12.11
C ASP A 59 -7.69 -25.95 11.41
N SER A 60 -8.20 -27.21 11.32
CA SER A 60 -8.02 -28.12 10.14
C SER A 60 -8.29 -29.63 10.35
N PRO A 61 -8.55 -30.44 9.28
CA PRO A 61 -8.95 -30.06 7.91
C PRO A 61 -10.11 -30.91 7.31
N SER A 62 -10.94 -30.32 6.45
CA SER A 62 -11.55 -31.09 5.35
C SER A 62 -10.64 -30.95 4.13
N GLU A 63 -9.71 -31.90 3.98
CA GLU A 63 -9.14 -32.25 2.69
C GLU A 63 -10.28 -32.63 1.73
N LYS A 64 -10.75 -31.66 0.96
CA LYS A 64 -11.15 -31.93 -0.42
C LYS A 64 -10.00 -31.44 -1.27
N THR A 65 -9.23 -32.38 -1.79
CA THR A 65 -8.38 -32.23 -2.96
C THR A 65 -9.25 -31.74 -4.12
N ALA A 66 -9.48 -30.42 -4.18
CA ALA A 66 -9.85 -29.78 -5.41
C ALA A 66 -8.60 -29.83 -6.30
N ASN A 67 -8.65 -30.64 -7.35
CA ASN A 67 -7.76 -30.50 -8.49
C ASN A 67 -8.03 -29.11 -9.11
N THR A 68 -7.42 -28.06 -8.58
CA THR A 68 -7.40 -26.73 -9.18
C THR A 68 -6.23 -26.66 -10.17
N THR A 69 -6.36 -27.44 -11.24
CA THR A 69 -5.92 -27.03 -12.58
C THR A 69 -6.79 -25.89 -13.13
N GLU A 70 -7.62 -25.24 -12.31
CA GLU A 70 -8.12 -23.90 -12.58
C GLU A 70 -6.96 -22.91 -12.49
N ILE A 71 -6.22 -22.86 -13.60
CA ILE A 71 -5.75 -21.64 -14.25
C ILE A 71 -6.13 -20.43 -13.41
N SER A 72 -5.15 -19.97 -12.62
CA SER A 72 -5.12 -18.62 -12.08
C SER A 72 -5.40 -17.69 -13.25
N LYS A 73 -6.66 -17.29 -13.41
CA LYS A 73 -6.98 -16.18 -14.31
C LYS A 73 -6.13 -15.03 -13.79
N PRO A 74 -5.23 -14.45 -14.61
CA PRO A 74 -4.58 -13.22 -14.19
C PRO A 74 -5.70 -12.28 -13.76
N ALA A 75 -5.59 -11.72 -12.54
CA ALA A 75 -6.55 -10.73 -12.06
C ALA A 75 -6.80 -9.75 -13.20
N ASP A 76 -8.08 -9.52 -13.54
CA ASP A 76 -8.43 -8.66 -14.67
C ASP A 76 -7.61 -7.37 -14.60
N PRO A 77 -6.94 -6.97 -15.70
CA PRO A 77 -6.08 -5.80 -15.68
C PRO A 77 -6.91 -4.60 -15.22
N LEU A 78 -6.53 -4.00 -14.10
CA LEU A 78 -7.22 -2.83 -13.57
C LEU A 78 -7.29 -1.76 -14.67
N VAL A 79 -8.49 -1.39 -15.07
CA VAL A 79 -8.69 -0.34 -16.07
C VAL A 79 -8.50 1.00 -15.37
N TYR A 80 -7.29 1.56 -15.51
CA TYR A 80 -6.96 2.86 -14.95
C TYR A 80 -7.62 3.98 -15.75
N ARG A 81 -8.42 4.81 -15.06
CA ARG A 81 -9.03 5.99 -15.67
C ARG A 81 -8.04 7.15 -15.65
N VAL A 82 -7.68 7.65 -16.83
CA VAL A 82 -6.92 8.89 -16.97
C VAL A 82 -7.73 10.03 -16.33
N SER A 83 -7.12 10.70 -15.36
CA SER A 83 -7.72 11.79 -14.62
C SER A 83 -6.77 12.98 -14.59
N ASP A 84 -7.32 14.19 -14.60
CA ASP A 84 -6.53 15.39 -14.40
C ASP A 84 -6.23 15.59 -12.90
N PRO A 85 -5.01 15.98 -12.50
CA PRO A 85 -4.73 16.38 -11.12
C PRO A 85 -5.69 17.44 -10.59
N ASP A 86 -6.14 18.40 -11.43
CA ASP A 86 -7.04 19.47 -11.00
C ASP A 86 -8.43 18.92 -10.66
N ASP A 87 -8.94 17.95 -11.43
CA ASP A 87 -10.21 17.26 -11.12
C ASP A 87 -10.13 16.50 -9.79
N MET A 88 -8.98 15.88 -9.52
CA MET A 88 -8.74 15.15 -8.27
C MET A 88 -8.61 16.11 -7.09
N TYR A 89 -8.07 17.31 -7.29
CA TYR A 89 -8.03 18.34 -6.26
C TYR A 89 -9.44 18.88 -5.93
N VAL A 90 -10.29 19.10 -6.95
CA VAL A 90 -11.64 19.66 -6.76
C VAL A 90 -12.60 18.66 -6.11
N ALA A 91 -12.50 17.37 -6.48
CA ALA A 91 -13.41 16.34 -6.00
C ALA A 91 -12.66 15.09 -5.51
N PRO A 92 -11.77 15.20 -4.50
CA PRO A 92 -10.85 14.14 -4.12
C PRO A 92 -11.56 12.84 -3.76
N ARG A 93 -12.59 12.93 -2.91
CA ARG A 93 -13.32 11.76 -2.39
C ARG A 93 -13.95 10.89 -3.49
N LYS A 94 -14.18 11.44 -4.69
CA LYS A 94 -14.72 10.68 -5.84
C LYS A 94 -13.77 9.58 -6.32
N TYR A 95 -12.47 9.71 -6.05
CA TYR A 95 -11.42 8.84 -6.58
C TYR A 95 -10.96 7.75 -5.59
N ILE A 96 -11.39 7.80 -4.33
CA ILE A 96 -11.06 6.77 -3.33
C ILE A 96 -11.52 5.39 -3.82
N GLY A 97 -10.63 4.40 -3.76
CA GLY A 97 -10.88 3.02 -4.17
C GLY A 97 -10.98 2.81 -5.68
N LYS A 98 -10.76 3.84 -6.51
CA LYS A 98 -10.84 3.73 -7.98
C LYS A 98 -9.44 3.75 -8.61
N PRO A 99 -9.16 2.87 -9.60
CA PRO A 99 -7.92 2.95 -10.36
C PRO A 99 -7.82 4.25 -11.16
N VAL A 100 -6.77 5.03 -10.91
CA VAL A 100 -6.51 6.33 -11.55
C VAL A 100 -5.16 6.34 -12.25
N GLU A 101 -5.10 7.01 -13.40
CA GLU A 101 -3.85 7.37 -14.07
C GLU A 101 -3.68 8.89 -14.03
N LEU A 102 -2.64 9.38 -13.36
CA LEU A 102 -2.25 10.79 -13.34
C LEU A 102 -1.01 10.99 -14.20
N ARG A 103 -1.02 11.99 -15.08
CA ARG A 103 0.08 12.24 -16.02
C ARG A 103 0.92 13.44 -15.58
N ARG A 104 2.20 13.41 -15.96
CA ARG A 104 3.14 14.53 -15.77
C ARG A 104 3.30 14.96 -14.31
N MET A 105 3.26 14.01 -13.39
CA MET A 105 3.52 14.23 -11.97
C MET A 105 5.03 14.25 -11.73
N SER A 106 5.54 15.20 -10.93
CA SER A 106 6.96 15.27 -10.58
C SER A 106 7.20 14.47 -9.30
N CYS A 107 7.90 13.34 -9.40
CA CYS A 107 8.15 12.43 -8.29
C CYS A 107 9.56 12.58 -7.72
N PHE A 108 9.68 12.45 -6.40
CA PHE A 108 10.95 12.51 -5.68
C PHE A 108 10.96 11.59 -4.46
N HIS A 109 12.15 11.17 -4.08
CA HIS A 109 12.40 10.41 -2.85
C HIS A 109 12.62 11.41 -1.71
N ALA A 110 11.67 11.48 -0.79
CA ALA A 110 11.69 12.45 0.31
C ALA A 110 12.45 11.92 1.54
N ASP A 111 12.24 10.64 1.86
CA ASP A 111 12.90 9.92 2.95
C ASP A 111 12.80 8.41 2.72
N VAL A 112 13.38 7.59 3.60
CA VAL A 112 13.36 6.12 3.55
C VAL A 112 11.93 5.59 3.44
N LYS A 113 11.61 4.99 2.28
CA LYS A 113 10.27 4.48 1.94
C LYS A 113 9.19 5.59 1.93
N GLU A 114 9.58 6.81 1.59
CA GLU A 114 8.66 7.91 1.39
C GLU A 114 8.90 8.57 0.05
N TYR A 115 7.98 8.32 -0.89
CA TYR A 115 7.98 8.96 -2.20
C TYR A 115 6.81 9.92 -2.29
N ARG A 116 7.09 11.10 -2.85
CA ARG A 116 6.11 12.15 -3.05
C ARG A 116 6.07 12.51 -4.53
N CYS A 117 4.89 12.55 -5.10
CA CYS A 117 4.67 13.00 -6.47
C CYS A 117 3.73 14.21 -6.49
N ILE A 118 4.20 15.33 -7.00
CA ILE A 118 3.49 16.60 -7.02
C ILE A 118 2.95 16.93 -8.41
N SER A 119 1.75 17.49 -8.46
CA SER A 119 1.22 18.10 -9.67
C SER A 119 2.08 19.32 -10.05
N ASN A 120 2.26 19.53 -11.35
CA ASN A 120 2.92 20.74 -11.88
C ASN A 120 1.89 21.83 -12.26
N GLY A 121 0.64 21.70 -11.79
CA GLY A 121 -0.46 22.62 -12.07
C GLY A 121 -0.58 23.73 -11.03
N ASP A 122 -1.60 24.58 -11.19
CA ASP A 122 -1.88 25.68 -10.28
C ASP A 122 -2.48 25.19 -8.95
N LEU A 123 -3.16 24.04 -8.98
CA LEU A 123 -3.77 23.42 -7.81
C LEU A 123 -2.79 22.40 -7.19
N PRO A 124 -2.37 22.62 -5.92
CA PRO A 124 -1.37 21.78 -5.29
C PRO A 124 -1.97 20.44 -4.88
N LEU A 125 -1.57 19.39 -5.60
CA LEU A 125 -1.90 18.01 -5.29
C LEU A 125 -0.62 17.20 -5.09
N VAL A 126 -0.56 16.42 -4.02
CA VAL A 126 0.56 15.52 -3.72
C VAL A 126 0.04 14.10 -3.57
N VAL A 127 0.70 13.15 -4.23
CA VAL A 127 0.52 11.73 -4.00
C VAL A 127 1.67 11.23 -3.13
N PHE A 128 1.35 10.66 -1.98
CA PHE A 128 2.31 9.97 -1.11
C PHE A 128 2.21 8.48 -1.32
N THR A 129 3.36 7.83 -1.39
CA THR A 129 3.43 6.37 -1.43
C THR A 129 4.65 5.83 -0.74
N ALA A 130 4.51 4.61 -0.22
CA ALA A 130 5.61 3.90 0.43
C ALA A 130 6.47 3.09 -0.56
N ASP A 131 5.94 2.81 -1.75
CA ASP A 131 6.63 1.98 -2.73
C ASP A 131 6.27 2.33 -4.17
N ILE A 132 7.25 2.13 -5.05
CA ILE A 132 7.17 2.43 -6.48
C ILE A 132 7.49 1.18 -7.28
N THR A 133 6.64 0.92 -8.28
CA THR A 133 6.84 -0.14 -9.28
C THR A 133 6.97 0.48 -10.67
N PRO A 134 7.82 -0.04 -11.57
CA PRO A 134 8.80 -1.11 -11.35
C PRO A 134 10.02 -0.64 -10.54
N ALA A 135 10.78 -1.60 -10.01
CA ALA A 135 11.97 -1.33 -9.19
C ALA A 135 13.05 -0.50 -9.93
N SER A 136 13.10 -0.57 -11.26
CA SER A 136 13.99 0.27 -12.08
C SER A 136 13.64 1.76 -11.97
N GLU A 137 12.35 2.11 -11.98
CA GLU A 137 11.90 3.49 -11.84
C GLU A 137 12.07 3.98 -10.41
N LYS A 138 11.86 3.09 -9.42
CA LYS A 138 12.15 3.37 -8.02
C LYS A 138 13.62 3.78 -7.82
N ALA A 139 14.55 2.96 -8.31
CA ALA A 139 15.99 3.25 -8.23
C ALA A 139 16.36 4.55 -8.97
N ALA A 140 15.73 4.83 -10.13
CA ALA A 140 15.96 6.07 -10.86
C ALA A 140 15.49 7.31 -10.08
N ILE A 141 14.33 7.24 -9.41
CA ILE A 141 13.83 8.35 -8.57
C ILE A 141 14.74 8.58 -7.36
N GLU A 142 15.22 7.52 -6.73
CA GLU A 142 16.15 7.62 -5.60
C GLU A 142 17.49 8.26 -6.01
N ALA A 143 18.02 7.87 -7.18
CA ALA A 143 19.30 8.37 -7.66
C ALA A 143 19.22 9.80 -8.23
N ASP A 144 18.22 10.08 -9.05
CA ASP A 144 18.17 11.30 -9.87
C ASP A 144 17.23 12.38 -9.30
N CYS A 145 16.26 11.99 -8.48
CA CYS A 145 15.17 12.85 -8.03
C CYS A 145 15.16 13.08 -6.51
N GLY A 146 16.29 12.91 -5.80
CA GLY A 146 16.39 13.20 -4.35
C GLY A 146 16.66 14.68 -4.00
N GLU A 147 17.05 15.51 -4.96
CA GLU A 147 17.37 16.92 -4.72
C GLU A 147 16.22 17.85 -5.13
N VAL A 148 15.85 18.81 -4.25
CA VAL A 148 14.77 19.78 -4.50
C VAL A 148 14.91 20.51 -5.84
N LYS A 149 16.15 20.85 -6.24
CA LYS A 149 16.42 21.53 -7.51
C LYS A 149 16.13 20.68 -8.75
N LYS A 150 16.16 19.35 -8.61
CA LYS A 150 15.97 18.39 -9.71
C LYS A 150 14.52 17.94 -9.86
N VAL A 151 13.68 18.10 -8.84
CA VAL A 151 12.28 17.63 -8.84
C VAL A 151 11.47 18.21 -10.00
N SER A 152 11.72 19.47 -10.40
CA SER A 152 11.01 20.12 -11.52
C SER A 152 11.50 19.67 -12.91
N SER A 153 12.60 18.91 -12.97
CA SER A 153 13.20 18.43 -14.22
C SER A 153 12.29 17.43 -14.94
N SER A 154 12.50 17.28 -16.24
CA SER A 154 11.74 16.32 -17.05
C SER A 154 12.00 14.86 -16.67
N ILE A 155 13.16 14.54 -16.09
CA ILE A 155 13.54 13.18 -15.69
C ILE A 155 12.64 12.68 -14.54
N CYS A 156 12.28 13.59 -13.63
CA CYS A 156 11.42 13.31 -12.49
C CYS A 156 9.92 13.36 -12.82
N ARG A 157 9.55 13.72 -14.06
CA ARG A 157 8.15 13.73 -14.50
C ARG A 157 7.73 12.34 -14.95
N LYS A 158 6.75 11.78 -14.26
CA LYS A 158 6.25 10.42 -14.44
C LYS A 158 4.75 10.41 -14.67
N THR A 159 4.28 9.31 -15.25
CA THR A 159 2.86 8.96 -15.30
C THR A 159 2.61 7.90 -14.25
N LEU A 160 1.66 8.16 -13.36
CA LEU A 160 1.37 7.33 -12.19
C LEU A 160 0.08 6.57 -12.41
N ARG A 161 0.05 5.31 -12.02
CA ARG A 161 -1.12 4.46 -11.91
C ARG A 161 -1.22 3.93 -10.50
N PHE A 162 -2.36 4.14 -9.85
CA PHE A 162 -2.56 3.71 -8.48
C PHE A 162 -4.05 3.67 -8.12
N VAL A 163 -4.34 3.19 -6.91
CA VAL A 163 -5.67 3.24 -6.30
C VAL A 163 -5.56 4.09 -5.02
N PRO A 164 -6.21 5.26 -4.94
CA PRO A 164 -6.19 6.09 -3.73
C PRO A 164 -6.85 5.35 -2.57
N GLY A 165 -6.12 5.17 -1.46
CA GLY A 165 -6.66 4.56 -0.24
C GLY A 165 -7.30 5.58 0.69
N HIS A 166 -6.72 6.78 0.75
CA HIS A 166 -7.18 7.87 1.59
C HIS A 166 -6.81 9.20 0.94
N ILE A 167 -7.60 10.25 1.20
CA ILE A 167 -7.29 11.61 0.75
C ILE A 167 -7.57 12.57 1.89
N ASP A 168 -6.58 13.40 2.18
CA ASP A 168 -6.60 14.44 3.20
C ASP A 168 -6.42 15.82 2.56
N GLU A 169 -6.71 16.87 3.31
CA GLU A 169 -6.50 18.26 2.93
C GLU A 169 -5.69 18.97 4.00
N ASP A 170 -4.55 19.55 3.64
CA ASP A 170 -3.76 20.37 4.55
C ASP A 170 -3.70 21.83 4.11
N MET A 171 -3.50 22.72 5.09
CA MET A 171 -3.33 24.14 4.84
C MET A 171 -1.83 24.42 4.68
N MET A 172 -1.45 24.87 3.49
CA MET A 172 -0.13 25.45 3.26
C MET A 172 -0.10 26.92 3.69
N SER A 173 1.10 27.49 3.77
CA SER A 173 1.29 28.92 4.04
C SER A 173 0.49 29.78 3.07
N GLY A 174 -0.15 30.83 3.58
CA GLY A 174 -0.95 31.76 2.76
C GLY A 174 -2.38 31.29 2.47
N ASN A 175 -2.96 30.45 3.32
CA ASN A 175 -4.34 29.94 3.21
C ASN A 175 -4.63 29.11 1.95
N ASN A 176 -3.59 28.62 1.27
CA ASN A 176 -3.75 27.71 0.13
C ASN A 176 -3.92 26.29 0.66
N LYS A 177 -5.03 25.66 0.31
CA LYS A 177 -5.25 24.24 0.59
C LYS A 177 -4.42 23.39 -0.36
N ARG A 178 -3.99 22.22 0.10
CA ARG A 178 -3.34 21.20 -0.70
C ARG A 178 -4.02 19.85 -0.48
N ALA A 179 -4.28 19.15 -1.57
CA ALA A 179 -4.85 17.80 -1.54
C ALA A 179 -3.73 16.77 -1.38
N ILE A 180 -3.83 15.92 -0.36
CA ILE A 180 -2.87 14.86 -0.06
C ILE A 180 -3.53 13.52 -0.36
N VAL A 181 -3.03 12.82 -1.37
CA VAL A 181 -3.52 11.51 -1.79
C VAL A 181 -2.58 10.43 -1.27
N LEU A 182 -3.09 9.51 -0.44
CA LEU A 182 -2.31 8.40 0.08
C LEU A 182 -2.57 7.13 -0.75
N ALA A 183 -1.50 6.57 -1.30
CA ALA A 183 -1.53 5.33 -2.07
C ALA A 183 -0.51 4.32 -1.52
N ARG A 184 -0.90 3.05 -1.35
CA ARG A 184 0.02 2.01 -0.84
C ARG A 184 1.21 1.80 -1.76
N THR A 185 0.94 1.72 -3.05
CA THR A 185 1.94 1.51 -4.10
C THR A 185 1.53 2.34 -5.30
N VAL A 186 2.53 2.89 -6.00
CA VAL A 186 2.35 3.57 -7.28
C VAL A 186 3.08 2.81 -8.38
N GLU A 187 2.39 2.56 -9.48
CA GLU A 187 2.97 2.06 -10.72
C GLU A 187 3.34 3.24 -11.61
N ILE A 188 4.60 3.32 -12.02
CA ILE A 188 5.10 4.29 -12.98
C ILE A 188 5.02 3.65 -14.36
N VAL A 189 4.22 4.29 -15.22
CA VAL A 189 4.14 3.92 -16.63
C VAL A 189 5.33 4.57 -17.34
N PRO A 190 6.25 3.79 -17.94
CA PRO A 190 7.34 4.34 -18.71
C PRO A 190 6.80 5.22 -19.84
N ALA A 191 7.40 6.39 -20.04
CA ALA A 191 7.02 7.23 -21.17
C ALA A 191 7.26 6.46 -22.48
N PRO A 192 6.31 6.46 -23.43
CA PRO A 192 6.57 5.88 -24.74
C PRO A 192 7.77 6.60 -25.38
N PRO A 193 8.65 5.87 -26.09
CA PRO A 193 9.83 6.45 -26.68
C PRO A 193 9.45 7.65 -27.58
N PRO A 194 10.22 8.75 -27.56
CA PRO A 194 9.90 9.93 -28.34
C PRO A 194 9.77 9.54 -29.81
N GLN A 195 8.59 9.74 -30.39
CA GLN A 195 8.39 9.50 -31.82
C GLN A 195 9.34 10.43 -32.57
N LYS A 196 10.32 9.85 -33.28
CA LYS A 196 11.19 10.62 -34.19
C LYS A 196 10.27 11.36 -35.16
N LYS A 197 10.13 12.67 -35.00
CA LYS A 197 9.43 13.52 -35.97
C LYS A 197 10.09 13.25 -37.32
N ARG A 198 9.39 12.57 -38.24
CA ARG A 198 9.80 12.53 -39.65
C ARG A 198 9.83 13.99 -40.08
N ARG A 199 11.02 14.55 -40.25
CA ARG A 199 11.20 15.82 -40.95
C ARG A 199 10.52 15.66 -42.30
N ARG A 200 9.43 16.39 -42.51
CA ARG A 200 8.83 16.60 -43.82
C ARG A 200 9.53 17.79 -44.45
#